data_AF-A0A753EM59-F1
#
_entry.id   AF-A0A753EM59-F1
#
_cell.length_a   1.000
_cell.length_b   1.000
_cell.length_c   1.000
_cell.angle_alpha   90.00
_cell.angle_beta   90.00
_cell.angle_gamma   90.00
#
_symmetry.space_group_name_H-M   'P 1'
#
loop_
_entity.id
_entity.type
_entity.pdbx_description
1 polymer ?
#
loop_
_entity_poly.entity_id
_entity_poly.type
_entity_poly.pdbx_seq_one_letter_code
_entity_poly.pdbx_strand_id
1 'polypeptide(L)'
;MNKISLLLVVCILPLFCSASDEVNIEYIISSMYSGNIGRNNITMNIVSSRNAVSGSYIYNQYKSNILLSGVIIFKSIELKEKTKDSTATISLFRTNKGYTGNWCNKKCVPVTIQTNNSFENGVLKDIKVDGSDSGTYKIKLIFNNKNEIITISDTIDPPSLEFVDINGDGFYDLIARTDHRPNNGSQTVYLSGNNKFTEDKILSKENGTFVYEPYKKNIVFNSKEDCCDKFNKVIYSFNNGKATRVDNISFDYSSNEGKDYRGGNISKNKFESY
;
A
#
# COMPACT_ATOMS: atom_id res chain seq x y z
N MET A 1 72.40 -5.32 31.39
CA MET A 1 71.23 -4.41 31.35
C MET A 1 70.58 -4.51 29.99
N ASN A 2 69.28 -4.85 29.95
CA ASN A 2 68.23 -4.31 29.08
C ASN A 2 67.06 -5.30 29.06
N LYS A 3 66.09 -5.07 29.95
CA LYS A 3 64.77 -5.70 29.92
C LYS A 3 63.93 -4.90 28.92
N ILE A 4 63.53 -5.52 27.82
CA ILE A 4 62.57 -4.95 26.87
C ILE A 4 61.18 -5.18 27.49
N SER A 5 60.55 -4.10 27.94
CA SER A 5 59.16 -4.12 28.40
C SER A 5 58.25 -4.03 27.18
N LEU A 6 57.45 -5.07 26.94
CA LEU A 6 56.41 -5.08 25.91
C LEU A 6 55.17 -4.38 26.49
N LEU A 7 54.89 -3.15 26.03
CA LEU A 7 53.71 -2.39 26.45
C LEU A 7 52.50 -2.87 25.63
N LEU A 8 51.59 -3.61 26.28
CA LEU A 8 50.35 -4.07 25.67
C LEU A 8 49.35 -2.90 25.65
N VAL A 9 49.18 -2.26 24.50
CA VAL A 9 48.13 -1.24 24.30
C VAL A 9 46.80 -1.95 24.11
N VAL A 10 45.97 -1.99 25.16
CA VAL A 10 44.59 -2.42 25.07
C VAL A 10 43.77 -1.26 24.49
N CYS A 11 43.54 -1.28 23.18
CA CYS A 11 42.54 -0.43 22.55
C CYS A 11 41.15 -0.85 23.02
N ILE A 12 40.60 -0.16 24.01
CA ILE A 12 39.20 -0.24 24.39
C ILE A 12 38.42 0.53 23.31
N LEU A 13 37.98 -0.16 22.26
CA LEU A 13 37.01 0.40 21.33
C LEU A 13 35.69 0.63 22.08
N PRO A 14 35.11 1.85 22.05
CA PRO A 14 33.78 2.06 22.58
C PRO A 14 32.81 1.23 21.75
N LEU A 15 32.23 0.19 22.37
CA LEU A 15 31.06 -0.50 21.86
C LEU A 15 29.89 0.51 21.95
N PHE A 16 29.68 1.28 20.89
CA PHE A 16 28.42 1.94 20.66
C PHE A 16 27.38 0.85 20.37
N CYS A 17 26.76 0.35 21.43
CA CYS A 17 25.55 -0.44 21.30
C CYS A 17 24.42 0.54 20.97
N SER A 18 24.17 0.76 19.68
CA SER A 18 22.91 1.37 19.26
C SER A 18 21.81 0.38 19.60
N ALA A 19 21.17 0.56 20.75
CA ALA A 19 19.93 -0.12 21.05
C ALA A 19 18.91 0.36 20.00
N SER A 20 18.43 -0.57 19.16
CA SER A 20 17.32 -0.28 18.25
C SER A 20 16.04 -0.52 19.01
N ASP A 21 15.25 0.53 19.21
CA ASP A 21 13.93 0.42 19.83
C ASP A 21 12.92 -0.09 18.79
N GLU A 22 12.01 -0.97 19.23
CA GLU A 22 10.90 -1.45 18.41
C GLU A 22 9.90 -0.30 18.22
N VAL A 23 9.69 0.12 16.97
CA VAL A 23 8.82 1.23 16.59
C VAL A 23 7.48 0.69 16.14
N ASN A 24 6.40 1.18 16.75
CA ASN A 24 5.05 0.82 16.33
C ASN A 24 4.65 1.65 15.11
N ILE A 25 4.75 1.04 13.93
CA ILE A 25 4.38 1.67 12.67
C ILE A 25 2.94 1.35 12.25
N GLU A 26 2.41 2.16 11.34
CA GLU A 26 1.16 1.86 10.65
C GLU A 26 1.41 0.91 9.47
N TYR A 27 0.55 -0.09 9.33
CA TYR A 27 0.50 -0.89 8.11
C TYR A 27 -0.94 -1.17 7.69
N ILE A 28 -1.15 -1.27 6.38
CA ILE A 28 -2.43 -1.63 5.77
C ILE A 28 -2.25 -2.78 4.79
N ILE A 29 -3.28 -3.60 4.65
CA ILE A 29 -3.35 -4.66 3.63
C ILE A 29 -4.59 -4.41 2.76
N SER A 30 -4.38 -4.18 1.47
CA SER A 30 -5.42 -3.95 0.46
C SER A 30 -5.60 -5.20 -0.38
N SER A 31 -6.72 -5.90 -0.17
CA SER A 31 -7.02 -7.19 -0.79
C SER A 31 -8.16 -7.07 -1.79
N MET A 32 -7.99 -7.66 -2.97
CA MET A 32 -9.06 -7.81 -3.95
C MET A 32 -9.77 -9.15 -3.79
N TYR A 33 -11.08 -9.12 -3.94
CA TYR A 33 -11.95 -10.28 -3.90
C TYR A 33 -12.90 -10.30 -5.09
N SER A 34 -13.24 -11.50 -5.54
CA SER A 34 -14.26 -11.75 -6.55
C SER A 34 -15.37 -12.62 -5.98
N GLY A 35 -16.63 -12.34 -6.32
CA GLY A 35 -17.72 -13.17 -5.83
C GLY A 35 -19.09 -12.57 -6.07
N ASN A 36 -20.00 -12.77 -5.11
CA ASN A 36 -21.43 -12.51 -5.28
C ASN A 36 -22.04 -11.84 -4.05
N ILE A 37 -22.97 -10.92 -4.28
CA ILE A 37 -24.00 -10.50 -3.32
C ILE A 37 -25.35 -10.90 -3.89
N GLY A 38 -26.03 -11.84 -3.23
CA GLY A 38 -27.21 -12.51 -3.78
C GLY A 38 -26.87 -13.19 -5.12
N ARG A 39 -27.51 -12.76 -6.20
CA ARG A 39 -27.28 -13.28 -7.56
C ARG A 39 -26.32 -12.42 -8.39
N ASN A 40 -25.85 -11.29 -7.86
CA ASN A 40 -25.07 -10.34 -8.63
C ASN A 40 -23.58 -10.57 -8.42
N ASN A 41 -22.82 -10.67 -9.51
CA ASN A 41 -21.37 -10.74 -9.46
C ASN A 41 -20.78 -9.38 -9.06
N ILE A 42 -19.79 -9.42 -8.19
CA ILE A 42 -19.08 -8.26 -7.67
C ILE A 42 -17.56 -8.47 -7.69
N THR A 43 -16.85 -7.36 -7.76
CA THR A 43 -15.46 -7.25 -7.33
C THR A 43 -15.42 -6.35 -6.11
N MET A 44 -14.71 -6.76 -5.06
CA MET A 44 -14.62 -6.03 -3.80
C MET A 44 -13.15 -5.82 -3.43
N ASN A 45 -12.82 -4.60 -3.03
CA ASN A 45 -11.57 -4.27 -2.38
C ASN A 45 -11.83 -4.08 -0.88
N ILE A 46 -11.00 -4.70 -0.04
CA ILE A 46 -11.04 -4.53 1.41
C ILE A 46 -9.65 -4.11 1.88
N VAL A 47 -9.58 -2.96 2.55
CA VAL A 47 -8.37 -2.42 3.18
C VAL A 47 -8.47 -2.61 4.68
N SER A 48 -7.54 -3.36 5.25
CA SER A 48 -7.49 -3.65 6.69
C SER A 48 -6.33 -2.94 7.35
N SER A 49 -6.60 -2.22 8.44
CA SER A 49 -5.60 -1.56 9.28
C SER A 49 -5.92 -1.83 10.76
N ARG A 50 -5.09 -2.63 11.43
CA ARG A 50 -5.31 -3.07 12.83
C ARG A 50 -6.73 -3.62 13.05
N ASN A 51 -7.64 -2.80 13.59
CA ASN A 51 -9.04 -3.15 13.87
C ASN A 51 -10.05 -2.46 12.94
N ALA A 52 -9.59 -1.48 12.15
CA ALA A 52 -10.42 -0.79 11.17
C ALA A 52 -10.38 -1.53 9.84
N VAL A 53 -11.52 -1.54 9.15
CA VAL A 53 -11.61 -2.03 7.79
C VAL A 53 -12.40 -1.03 6.96
N SER A 54 -11.92 -0.75 5.76
CA SER A 54 -12.62 0.05 4.77
C SER A 54 -12.58 -0.67 3.44
N GLY A 55 -13.26 -0.12 2.45
CA GLY A 55 -13.16 -0.68 1.11
C GLY A 55 -14.26 -0.19 0.21
N SER A 56 -14.47 -0.95 -0.84
CA SER A 56 -15.58 -0.73 -1.75
C SER A 56 -15.88 -2.00 -2.51
N TYR A 57 -17.04 -2.04 -3.13
CA TYR A 57 -17.32 -3.05 -4.15
C TYR A 57 -17.99 -2.44 -5.36
N ILE A 58 -17.88 -3.16 -6.47
CA ILE A 58 -18.46 -2.78 -7.75
C ILE A 58 -19.31 -3.96 -8.22
N TYR A 59 -20.55 -3.69 -8.61
CA TYR A 59 -21.30 -4.62 -9.43
C TYR A 59 -20.72 -4.61 -10.85
N ASN A 60 -20.33 -5.77 -11.36
CA ASN A 60 -19.63 -5.87 -12.66
C ASN A 60 -20.41 -5.22 -13.82
N GLN A 61 -21.74 -5.20 -13.72
CA GLN A 61 -22.64 -4.57 -14.68
C GLN A 61 -22.72 -3.04 -14.60
N TYR A 62 -22.53 -2.43 -13.42
CA TYR A 62 -22.77 -1.00 -13.20
C TYR A 62 -21.49 -0.17 -13.08
N LYS A 63 -20.35 -0.81 -12.77
CA LYS A 63 -19.02 -0.18 -12.71
C LYS A 63 -18.88 1.04 -11.77
N SER A 64 -19.85 1.29 -10.91
CA SER A 64 -19.80 2.34 -9.88
C SER A 64 -19.34 1.78 -8.54
N ASN A 65 -18.44 2.50 -7.87
CA ASN A 65 -17.94 2.16 -6.55
C ASN A 65 -19.02 2.36 -5.49
N ILE A 66 -19.24 1.34 -4.68
CA ILE A 66 -20.05 1.42 -3.47
C ILE A 66 -19.10 1.34 -2.28
N LEU A 67 -19.00 2.44 -1.54
CA LEU A 67 -18.05 2.60 -0.43
C LEU A 67 -18.50 1.84 0.81
N LEU A 68 -17.52 1.25 1.50
CA LEU A 68 -17.69 0.47 2.71
C LEU A 68 -16.80 1.00 3.83
N SER A 69 -17.34 1.00 5.05
CA SER A 69 -16.59 1.30 6.27
C SER A 69 -16.97 0.30 7.36
N GLY A 70 -16.04 -0.16 8.17
CA GLY A 70 -16.32 -1.24 9.08
C GLY A 70 -15.25 -1.49 10.13
N VAL A 71 -15.43 -2.59 10.85
CA VAL A 71 -14.51 -3.05 11.88
C VAL A 71 -14.24 -4.55 11.74
N ILE A 72 -13.04 -4.95 12.15
CA ILE A 72 -12.69 -6.36 12.31
C ILE A 72 -13.12 -6.79 13.71
N ILE A 73 -14.00 -7.78 13.77
CA ILE A 73 -14.51 -8.35 15.03
C ILE A 73 -14.07 -9.82 15.05
N PHE A 74 -12.98 -10.10 15.76
CA PHE A 74 -12.39 -11.44 15.85
C PHE A 74 -12.10 -12.04 14.45
N LYS A 75 -12.71 -13.18 14.11
CA LYS A 75 -12.57 -13.87 12.81
C LYS A 75 -13.62 -13.43 11.78
N SER A 76 -14.32 -12.34 12.04
CA SER A 76 -15.32 -11.76 11.15
C SER A 76 -15.00 -10.30 10.85
N ILE A 77 -15.53 -9.82 9.73
CA ILE A 77 -15.53 -8.40 9.40
C ILE A 77 -16.98 -7.94 9.26
N GLU A 78 -17.27 -6.77 9.82
CA GLU A 78 -18.57 -6.11 9.67
C GLU A 78 -18.35 -4.80 8.90
N LEU A 79 -18.94 -4.72 7.72
CA LEU A 79 -18.87 -3.56 6.82
C LEU A 79 -20.23 -2.89 6.74
N LYS A 80 -20.23 -1.57 6.64
CA LYS A 80 -21.43 -0.74 6.50
C LYS A 80 -21.40 -0.05 5.15
N GLU A 81 -22.53 -0.16 4.45
CA GLU A 81 -22.82 0.53 3.20
C GLU A 81 -23.88 1.60 3.47
N LYS A 82 -23.60 2.86 3.10
CA LYS A 82 -24.61 3.91 3.13
C LYS A 82 -25.48 3.80 1.88
N THR A 83 -26.76 3.50 2.06
CA THR A 83 -27.77 3.52 0.99
C THR A 83 -28.51 4.86 1.00
N LYS A 84 -29.43 5.08 0.04
CA LYS A 84 -30.20 6.33 -0.06
C LYS A 84 -30.95 6.68 1.24
N ASP A 85 -31.55 5.67 1.88
CA ASP A 85 -32.48 5.87 2.99
C ASP A 85 -32.09 5.11 4.27
N SER A 86 -31.03 4.30 4.24
CA SER A 86 -30.61 3.48 5.38
C SER A 86 -29.13 3.07 5.29
N THR A 87 -28.64 2.39 6.32
CA THR A 87 -27.34 1.72 6.29
C THR A 87 -27.55 0.23 6.18
N ALA A 88 -26.94 -0.40 5.17
CA ALA A 88 -26.88 -1.85 5.06
C ALA A 88 -25.62 -2.38 5.76
N THR A 89 -25.72 -3.57 6.34
CA THR A 89 -24.61 -4.24 7.03
C THR A 89 -24.20 -5.48 6.25
N ILE A 90 -22.90 -5.64 6.01
CA ILE A 90 -22.30 -6.85 5.46
C ILE A 90 -21.50 -7.53 6.57
N SER A 91 -21.98 -8.68 7.03
CA SER A 91 -21.27 -9.51 8.02
C SER A 91 -20.61 -10.66 7.28
N LEU A 92 -19.29 -10.78 7.40
CA LEU A 92 -18.47 -11.73 6.64
C LEU A 92 -17.60 -12.55 7.60
N PHE A 93 -17.65 -13.87 7.42
CA PHE A 93 -16.87 -14.84 8.19
C PHE A 93 -15.77 -15.43 7.31
N ARG A 94 -14.55 -15.49 7.87
CA ARG A 94 -13.39 -15.98 7.13
C ARG A 94 -13.53 -17.47 6.83
N THR A 95 -13.17 -17.85 5.60
CA THR A 95 -13.04 -19.22 5.12
C THR A 95 -11.63 -19.45 4.58
N ASN A 96 -11.31 -20.68 4.17
CA ASN A 96 -10.01 -21.00 3.58
C ASN A 96 -9.73 -20.28 2.25
N LYS A 97 -10.78 -19.80 1.55
CA LYS A 97 -10.67 -19.20 0.22
C LYS A 97 -11.06 -17.71 0.17
N GLY A 98 -11.47 -17.11 1.29
CA GLY A 98 -12.00 -15.75 1.32
C GLY A 98 -13.03 -15.61 2.44
N TYR A 99 -14.23 -15.12 2.12
CA TYR A 99 -15.29 -14.88 3.11
C TYR A 99 -16.66 -15.34 2.62
N THR A 100 -17.51 -15.74 3.57
CA THR A 100 -18.94 -15.99 3.36
C THR A 100 -19.76 -15.25 4.39
N GLY A 101 -20.97 -14.83 4.07
CA GLY A 101 -21.80 -14.12 5.03
C GLY A 101 -23.08 -13.58 4.43
N ASN A 102 -23.55 -12.43 4.91
CA ASN A 102 -24.80 -11.83 4.48
C ASN A 102 -24.67 -10.32 4.33
N TRP A 103 -25.35 -9.77 3.33
CA TRP A 103 -25.64 -8.35 3.18
C TRP A 103 -27.09 -8.15 3.63
N CYS A 104 -27.32 -7.30 4.62
CA CYS A 104 -28.62 -7.08 5.23
C CYS A 104 -28.98 -5.59 5.21
N ASN A 105 -30.09 -5.27 4.56
CA ASN A 105 -30.80 -4.00 4.71
C ASN A 105 -32.24 -4.31 5.15
N LYS A 106 -33.25 -4.06 4.31
CA LYS A 106 -34.63 -4.51 4.54
C LYS A 106 -34.80 -6.04 4.45
N LYS A 107 -33.94 -6.69 3.65
CA LYS A 107 -33.85 -8.14 3.51
C LYS A 107 -32.37 -8.53 3.51
N CYS A 108 -32.09 -9.74 3.98
CA CYS A 108 -30.75 -10.31 3.94
C CYS A 108 -30.59 -11.17 2.67
N VAL A 109 -29.43 -11.05 2.02
CA VAL A 109 -29.01 -11.90 0.91
C VAL A 109 -27.60 -12.44 1.18
N PRO A 110 -27.29 -13.66 0.71
CA PRO A 110 -25.99 -14.27 0.96
C PRO A 110 -24.87 -13.51 0.23
N VAL A 111 -23.68 -13.52 0.84
CA VAL A 111 -22.45 -12.99 0.26
C VAL A 111 -21.41 -14.10 0.25
N THR A 112 -20.70 -14.24 -0.87
CA THR A 112 -19.56 -15.16 -0.98
C THR A 112 -18.51 -14.47 -1.83
N ILE A 113 -17.32 -14.29 -1.27
CA ILE A 113 -16.20 -13.63 -1.94
C ILE A 113 -14.92 -14.45 -1.74
N GLN A 114 -14.11 -14.56 -2.80
CA GLN A 114 -12.85 -15.31 -2.80
C GLN A 114 -11.69 -14.34 -2.96
N THR A 115 -10.61 -14.56 -2.22
CA THR A 115 -9.41 -13.70 -2.30
C THR A 115 -8.73 -13.91 -3.65
N ASN A 116 -8.38 -12.81 -4.31
CA ASN A 116 -7.58 -12.84 -5.52
C ASN A 116 -6.09 -12.72 -5.22
N ASN A 117 -5.74 -12.21 -4.02
CA ASN A 117 -4.36 -11.93 -3.65
C ASN A 117 -3.92 -12.74 -2.43
N SER A 118 -2.61 -12.98 -2.34
CA SER A 118 -1.98 -13.64 -1.20
C SER A 118 -0.55 -13.13 -1.00
N PHE A 119 0.08 -13.51 0.10
CA PHE A 119 1.53 -13.33 0.23
C PHE A 119 2.21 -14.55 -0.40
N GLU A 120 3.21 -14.33 -1.25
CA GLU A 120 3.97 -15.41 -1.91
C GLU A 120 4.61 -16.35 -0.87
N ASN A 121 5.11 -15.78 0.23
CA ASN A 121 5.74 -16.49 1.34
C ASN A 121 4.75 -17.16 2.33
N GLY A 122 3.46 -17.21 1.99
CA GLY A 122 2.41 -17.76 2.85
C GLY A 122 1.89 -16.76 3.89
N VAL A 123 1.25 -17.24 4.95
CA VAL A 123 0.56 -16.35 5.90
C VAL A 123 1.55 -15.46 6.67
N LEU A 124 1.39 -14.14 6.53
CA LEU A 124 2.06 -13.14 7.36
C LEU A 124 1.49 -13.21 8.77
N LYS A 125 2.34 -13.50 9.76
CA LYS A 125 1.98 -13.61 11.17
C LYS A 125 2.15 -12.29 11.91
N ASP A 126 3.24 -11.58 11.62
CA ASP A 126 3.66 -10.42 12.39
C ASP A 126 4.59 -9.52 11.57
N ILE A 127 4.65 -8.25 11.95
CA ILE A 127 5.55 -7.24 11.39
C ILE A 127 6.23 -6.55 12.57
N LYS A 128 7.56 -6.60 12.59
CA LYS A 128 8.37 -5.88 13.58
C LYS A 128 9.22 -4.85 12.89
N VAL A 129 9.37 -3.69 13.48
CA VAL A 129 10.19 -2.62 12.93
C VAL A 129 11.13 -2.11 13.99
N ASP A 130 12.43 -2.24 13.71
CA ASP A 130 13.49 -1.71 14.56
C ASP A 130 13.98 -0.40 13.95
N GLY A 131 13.85 0.70 14.69
CA GLY A 131 14.32 2.01 14.27
C GLY A 131 15.74 2.31 14.76
N SER A 132 16.44 3.19 14.06
CA SER A 132 17.65 3.85 14.56
C SER A 132 17.56 5.36 14.40
N ASP A 133 18.27 6.09 15.26
CA ASP A 133 18.35 7.57 15.26
C ASP A 133 18.86 8.17 13.93
N SER A 134 19.42 7.33 13.05
CA SER A 134 19.96 7.70 11.75
C SER A 134 18.92 7.73 10.61
N GLY A 135 17.61 7.69 10.91
CA GLY A 135 16.57 7.60 9.87
C GLY A 135 16.66 6.31 9.06
N THR A 136 17.05 5.22 9.72
CA THR A 136 17.11 3.88 9.13
C THR A 136 16.21 2.94 9.90
N TYR A 137 15.42 2.15 9.18
CA TYR A 137 14.46 1.21 9.75
C TYR A 137 14.70 -0.18 9.18
N LYS A 138 14.71 -1.18 10.07
CA LYS A 138 14.73 -2.60 9.70
C LYS A 138 13.34 -3.17 9.89
N ILE A 139 12.66 -3.47 8.80
CA ILE A 139 11.34 -4.08 8.77
C ILE A 139 11.53 -5.59 8.67
N LYS A 140 11.06 -6.31 9.69
CA LYS A 140 11.05 -7.76 9.75
C LYS A 140 9.64 -8.29 9.52
N LEU A 141 9.43 -8.89 8.36
CA LEU A 141 8.20 -9.58 7.99
C LEU A 141 8.31 -11.04 8.45
N ILE A 142 7.40 -11.47 9.31
CA ILE A 142 7.41 -12.81 9.91
C ILE A 142 6.30 -13.63 9.28
N PHE A 143 6.65 -14.58 8.42
CA PHE A 143 5.73 -15.55 7.83
C PHE A 143 5.75 -16.87 8.61
N ASN A 144 4.81 -17.77 8.30
CA ASN A 144 4.75 -19.08 8.97
C ASN A 144 6.07 -19.85 8.96
N ASN A 145 6.79 -19.84 7.84
CA ASN A 145 7.95 -20.69 7.58
C ASN A 145 9.22 -19.90 7.20
N LYS A 146 9.14 -18.57 7.17
CA LYS A 146 10.23 -17.71 6.71
C LYS A 146 10.15 -16.34 7.38
N ASN A 147 11.30 -15.73 7.63
CA ASN A 147 11.39 -14.31 7.93
C ASN A 147 12.05 -13.58 6.76
N GLU A 148 11.61 -12.36 6.52
CA GLU A 148 12.20 -11.47 5.55
C GLU A 148 12.54 -10.14 6.21
N ILE A 149 13.70 -9.59 5.87
CA ILE A 149 14.20 -8.34 6.45
C ILE A 149 14.42 -7.36 5.32
N ILE A 150 13.79 -6.21 5.44
CA ILE A 150 13.91 -5.08 4.52
C ILE A 150 14.51 -3.92 5.30
N THR A 151 15.58 -3.34 4.77
CA THR A 151 16.20 -2.15 5.34
C THR A 151 15.82 -0.96 4.48
N ILE A 152 15.29 0.08 5.13
CA ILE A 152 14.97 1.36 4.51
C ILE A 152 15.82 2.42 5.19
N SER A 153 16.54 3.21 4.41
CA SER A 153 17.37 4.31 4.89
C SER A 153 16.82 5.66 4.44
N ASP A 154 17.43 6.73 4.94
CA ASP A 154 17.18 8.11 4.50
C ASP A 154 15.72 8.54 4.64
N THR A 155 15.03 8.01 5.67
CA THR A 155 13.63 8.30 5.92
C THR A 155 13.46 9.65 6.60
N ILE A 156 12.45 10.42 6.18
CA ILE A 156 12.07 11.68 6.84
C ILE A 156 11.13 11.39 8.02
N ASP A 157 10.16 10.50 7.80
CA ASP A 157 9.18 10.05 8.77
C ASP A 157 9.35 8.55 9.07
N PRO A 158 8.87 8.05 10.22
CA PRO A 158 8.73 6.61 10.45
C PRO A 158 7.92 5.95 9.30
N PRO A 159 8.37 4.81 8.76
CA PRO A 159 7.75 4.25 7.57
C PRO A 159 6.31 3.79 7.85
N SER A 160 5.40 4.05 6.92
CA SER A 160 4.11 3.36 6.85
C SER A 160 4.13 2.34 5.73
N LEU A 161 3.52 1.17 5.97
CA LEU A 161 3.57 0.04 5.04
C LEU A 161 2.21 -0.23 4.40
N GLU A 162 2.20 -0.39 3.10
CA GLU A 162 1.01 -0.73 2.33
C GLU A 162 1.28 -2.00 1.53
N PHE A 163 0.54 -3.08 1.85
CA PHE A 163 0.59 -4.33 1.11
C PHE A 163 -0.55 -4.38 0.10
N VAL A 164 -0.21 -4.41 -1.17
CA VAL A 164 -1.19 -4.39 -2.28
C VAL A 164 -0.55 -4.98 -3.53
N ASP A 165 -1.32 -5.76 -4.29
CA ASP A 165 -0.87 -6.30 -5.58
C ASP A 165 -0.96 -5.18 -6.64
N ILE A 166 0.18 -4.56 -6.97
CA ILE A 166 0.23 -3.45 -7.93
C ILE A 166 0.52 -3.93 -9.34
N ASN A 167 1.13 -5.10 -9.48
CA ASN A 167 1.56 -5.65 -10.76
C ASN A 167 0.54 -6.63 -11.39
N GLY A 168 -0.45 -7.08 -10.61
CA GLY A 168 -1.55 -7.95 -11.01
C GLY A 168 -1.20 -9.45 -11.05
N ASP A 169 -0.14 -9.90 -10.37
CA ASP A 169 0.33 -11.29 -10.37
C ASP A 169 -0.35 -12.18 -9.30
N GLY A 170 -1.21 -11.60 -8.46
CA GLY A 170 -1.90 -12.30 -7.38
C GLY A 170 -1.12 -12.32 -6.06
N PHE A 171 0.04 -11.67 -5.98
CA PHE A 171 0.82 -11.53 -4.77
C PHE A 171 0.86 -10.09 -4.28
N TYR A 172 0.86 -9.90 -2.95
CA TYR A 172 1.01 -8.56 -2.38
C TYR A 172 2.44 -8.05 -2.62
N ASP A 173 2.54 -6.89 -3.25
CA ASP A 173 3.73 -6.05 -3.25
C ASP A 173 3.75 -5.18 -1.98
N LEU A 174 4.87 -4.52 -1.70
CA LEU A 174 5.03 -3.64 -0.55
C LEU A 174 5.40 -2.22 -0.99
N ILE A 175 4.62 -1.24 -0.56
CA ILE A 175 4.98 0.18 -0.61
C ILE A 175 5.33 0.63 0.80
N ALA A 176 6.54 1.14 0.99
CA ALA A 176 6.97 1.72 2.25
C ALA A 176 7.15 3.23 2.09
N ARG A 177 6.26 4.02 2.70
CA ARG A 177 6.28 5.49 2.59
C ARG A 177 7.13 6.09 3.70
N THR A 178 8.10 6.88 3.32
CA THR A 178 9.15 7.42 4.20
C THR A 178 9.09 8.94 4.34
N ASP A 179 8.19 9.59 3.59
CA ASP A 179 7.83 11.00 3.71
C ASP A 179 6.33 11.11 3.41
N HIS A 180 5.55 11.53 4.41
CA HIS A 180 4.09 11.57 4.32
C HIS A 180 3.53 12.90 3.82
N ARG A 181 4.38 13.82 3.33
CA ARG A 181 3.92 15.09 2.76
C ARG A 181 2.92 14.86 1.62
N PRO A 182 1.71 15.44 1.70
CA PRO A 182 0.73 15.34 0.62
C PRO A 182 1.27 15.98 -0.66
N ASN A 183 1.12 15.27 -1.78
CA ASN A 183 1.58 15.69 -3.10
C ASN A 183 3.07 16.05 -3.15
N ASN A 184 3.95 15.51 -2.29
CA ASN A 184 5.41 15.70 -2.36
C ASN A 184 6.15 14.65 -1.51
N GLY A 185 5.51 13.51 -1.23
CA GLY A 185 6.08 12.43 -0.43
C GLY A 185 7.10 11.58 -1.18
N SER A 186 7.65 10.61 -0.47
CA SER A 186 8.60 9.62 -1.00
C SER A 186 8.29 8.22 -0.47
N GLN A 187 8.70 7.22 -1.25
CA GLN A 187 8.42 5.83 -0.98
C GLN A 187 9.48 4.92 -1.59
N THR A 188 9.65 3.75 -0.99
CA THR A 188 10.34 2.62 -1.62
C THR A 188 9.31 1.54 -1.95
N VAL A 189 9.31 1.10 -3.20
CA VAL A 189 8.37 0.10 -3.72
C VAL A 189 9.12 -1.21 -3.92
N TYR A 190 8.58 -2.29 -3.38
CA TYR A 190 9.13 -3.63 -3.50
C TYR A 190 8.11 -4.55 -4.16
N LEU A 191 8.52 -5.24 -5.22
CA LEU A 191 7.72 -6.27 -5.87
C LEU A 191 7.98 -7.63 -5.21
N SER A 192 6.92 -8.40 -4.95
CA SER A 192 7.07 -9.79 -4.54
C SER A 192 7.49 -10.63 -5.73
N GLY A 193 8.49 -11.49 -5.55
CA GLY A 193 8.81 -12.53 -6.51
C GLY A 193 10.00 -13.38 -6.08
N ASN A 194 9.99 -14.64 -6.48
CA ASN A 194 11.02 -15.61 -6.11
C ASN A 194 11.14 -15.74 -4.58
N ASN A 195 9.99 -15.78 -3.90
CA ASN A 195 9.86 -15.84 -2.46
C ASN A 195 10.49 -14.65 -1.73
N LYS A 196 10.60 -13.46 -2.32
CA LYS A 196 11.19 -12.27 -1.65
C LYS A 196 10.65 -10.97 -2.23
N PHE A 197 10.74 -9.91 -1.45
CA PHE A 197 10.53 -8.54 -1.87
C PHE A 197 11.81 -7.99 -2.49
N THR A 198 11.71 -7.48 -3.73
CA THR A 198 12.81 -6.85 -4.45
C THR A 198 12.43 -5.43 -4.80
N GLU A 199 13.29 -4.46 -4.48
CA GLU A 199 13.05 -3.05 -4.78
C GLU A 199 12.88 -2.83 -6.29
N ASP A 200 11.77 -2.20 -6.67
CA ASP A 200 11.59 -1.63 -8.00
C ASP A 200 12.22 -0.25 -8.04
N LYS A 201 13.41 -0.16 -8.65
CA LYS A 201 14.19 1.08 -8.74
C LYS A 201 13.55 2.16 -9.62
N ILE A 202 12.59 1.81 -10.48
CA ILE A 202 11.90 2.79 -11.33
C ILE A 202 10.86 3.50 -10.48
N LEU A 203 9.99 2.73 -9.81
CA LEU A 203 8.93 3.27 -8.98
C LEU A 203 9.48 3.95 -7.71
N SER A 204 10.53 3.39 -7.09
CA SER A 204 11.12 3.94 -5.86
C SER A 204 11.87 5.27 -6.05
N LYS A 205 12.24 5.60 -7.29
CA LYS A 205 12.92 6.88 -7.60
C LYS A 205 11.95 8.00 -7.96
N GLU A 206 10.68 7.68 -8.15
CA GLU A 206 9.71 8.68 -8.57
C GLU A 206 9.34 9.57 -7.38
N ASN A 207 9.43 10.88 -7.59
CA ASN A 207 9.07 11.85 -6.58
C ASN A 207 7.56 12.08 -6.57
N GLY A 208 7.03 12.38 -5.39
CA GLY A 208 5.61 12.63 -5.21
C GLY A 208 4.91 11.47 -4.52
N THR A 209 3.73 11.76 -4.00
CA THR A 209 2.94 10.83 -3.21
C THR A 209 2.39 9.71 -4.11
N PHE A 210 2.82 8.48 -3.87
CA PHE A 210 2.29 7.29 -4.51
C PHE A 210 0.78 7.13 -4.23
N VAL A 211 -0.01 6.89 -5.27
CA VAL A 211 -1.44 6.58 -5.18
C VAL A 211 -1.73 5.42 -6.12
N TYR A 212 -2.42 4.40 -5.60
CA TYR A 212 -2.86 3.26 -6.39
C TYR A 212 -4.33 3.00 -6.12
N GLU A 213 -5.12 3.00 -7.19
CA GLU A 213 -6.52 2.59 -7.15
C GLU A 213 -6.66 1.19 -7.76
N PRO A 214 -6.99 0.16 -6.97
CA PRO A 214 -7.01 -1.24 -7.42
C PRO A 214 -7.91 -1.52 -8.64
N TYR A 215 -8.96 -0.72 -8.85
CA TYR A 215 -9.85 -0.86 -10.01
C TYR A 215 -9.31 -0.19 -11.28
N LYS A 216 -8.48 0.85 -11.16
CA LYS A 216 -7.88 1.57 -12.29
C LYS A 216 -6.58 0.91 -12.75
N LYS A 217 -5.86 0.23 -11.84
CA LYS A 217 -4.57 -0.45 -12.09
C LYS A 217 -3.45 0.47 -12.60
N ASN A 218 -3.60 1.77 -12.44
CA ASN A 218 -2.54 2.74 -12.66
C ASN A 218 -1.92 3.12 -11.32
N ILE A 219 -0.62 3.31 -11.34
CA ILE A 219 0.13 3.91 -10.24
C ILE A 219 0.34 5.37 -10.59
N VAL A 220 -0.01 6.26 -9.67
CA VAL A 220 0.08 7.70 -9.87
C VAL A 220 0.96 8.29 -8.78
N PHE A 221 1.97 9.07 -9.17
CA PHE A 221 2.76 9.86 -8.25
C PHE A 221 2.32 11.32 -8.38
N ASN A 222 1.70 11.84 -7.32
CA ASN A 222 1.22 13.22 -7.28
C ASN A 222 2.31 14.13 -6.70
N SER A 223 2.66 15.19 -7.43
CA SER A 223 3.54 16.26 -6.96
C SER A 223 2.90 17.65 -7.09
N LYS A 224 3.29 18.60 -6.23
CA LYS A 224 2.87 20.01 -6.30
C LYS A 224 4.11 20.92 -6.26
N GLU A 225 4.15 21.93 -7.12
CA GLU A 225 5.19 22.95 -7.06
C GLU A 225 4.95 23.92 -5.89
N ASP A 226 5.98 24.19 -5.08
CA ASP A 226 5.86 24.97 -3.84
C ASP A 226 5.43 26.44 -4.06
N CYS A 227 5.71 27.01 -5.24
CA CYS A 227 5.39 28.41 -5.54
C CYS A 227 3.93 28.64 -5.94
N CYS A 228 3.24 27.61 -6.43
CA CYS A 228 2.20 27.78 -7.42
C CYS A 228 1.12 26.68 -7.29
N ASP A 229 -0.10 26.93 -7.77
CA ASP A 229 -1.14 25.90 -7.83
C ASP A 229 -0.98 24.97 -9.05
N LYS A 230 0.27 24.61 -9.33
CA LYS A 230 0.67 23.70 -10.39
C LYS A 230 0.97 22.33 -9.80
N PHE A 231 0.20 21.36 -10.28
CA PHE A 231 0.28 19.97 -9.87
C PHE A 231 0.81 19.13 -11.03
N ASN A 232 1.53 18.08 -10.70
CA ASN A 232 2.06 17.13 -11.67
C ASN A 232 1.68 15.70 -11.25
N LYS A 233 1.40 14.86 -12.24
CA LYS A 233 1.09 13.44 -12.06
C LYS A 233 1.96 12.62 -12.98
N VAL A 234 2.79 11.76 -12.41
CA VAL A 234 3.52 10.75 -13.18
C VAL A 234 2.77 9.43 -13.08
N ILE A 235 2.39 8.87 -14.22
CA ILE A 235 1.49 7.72 -14.29
C ILE A 235 2.23 6.51 -14.84
N TYR A 236 2.22 5.42 -14.09
CA TYR A 236 2.78 4.14 -14.46
C TYR A 236 1.69 3.07 -14.59
N SER A 237 1.96 2.09 -15.45
CA SER A 237 1.20 0.84 -15.52
C SER A 237 2.16 -0.33 -15.66
N PHE A 238 1.72 -1.50 -15.23
CA PHE A 238 2.47 -2.73 -15.45
C PHE A 238 2.16 -3.32 -16.83
N ASN A 239 3.22 -3.61 -17.59
CA ASN A 239 3.15 -4.34 -18.83
C ASN A 239 4.16 -5.49 -18.78
N ASN A 240 3.67 -6.73 -18.89
CA ASN A 240 4.47 -7.96 -18.77
C ASN A 240 5.36 -7.97 -17.50
N GLY A 241 4.79 -7.62 -16.35
CA GLY A 241 5.48 -7.61 -15.06
C GLY A 241 6.50 -6.48 -14.88
N LYS A 242 6.55 -5.50 -15.79
CA LYS A 242 7.44 -4.34 -15.67
C LYS A 242 6.65 -3.04 -15.59
N ALA A 243 7.02 -2.16 -14.66
CA ALA A 243 6.50 -0.81 -14.59
C ALA A 243 6.93 0.00 -15.82
N THR A 244 5.96 0.60 -16.50
CA THR A 244 6.18 1.46 -17.67
C THR A 244 5.47 2.79 -17.46
N ARG A 245 6.20 3.89 -17.68
CA ARG A 245 5.61 5.23 -17.60
C ARG A 245 4.67 5.44 -18.78
N VAL A 246 3.39 5.63 -18.48
CA VAL A 246 2.32 5.82 -19.47
C VAL A 246 2.18 7.28 -19.83
N ASP A 247 2.21 8.15 -18.82
CA ASP A 247 2.02 9.58 -19.01
C ASP A 247 2.74 10.37 -17.91
N ASN A 248 2.94 11.65 -18.20
CA ASN A 248 3.36 12.65 -17.22
C ASN A 248 2.63 13.94 -17.57
N ILE A 249 1.70 14.33 -16.71
CA ILE A 249 0.77 15.42 -16.96
C ILE A 249 0.86 16.46 -15.85
N SER A 250 0.69 17.72 -16.22
CA SER A 250 0.62 18.83 -15.27
C SER A 250 -0.68 19.60 -15.45
N PHE A 251 -1.16 20.21 -14.38
CA PHE A 251 -2.30 21.10 -14.39
C PHE A 251 -2.02 22.28 -13.47
N ASP A 252 -2.15 23.49 -14.01
CA ASP A 252 -2.07 24.73 -13.27
C ASP A 252 -3.49 25.24 -13.02
N TYR A 253 -3.93 25.19 -11.76
CA TYR A 253 -5.26 25.63 -11.38
C TYR A 253 -5.41 27.16 -11.37
N SER A 254 -4.30 27.92 -11.38
CA SER A 254 -4.35 29.38 -11.44
C SER A 254 -4.70 29.88 -12.84
N SER A 255 -4.18 29.21 -13.87
CA SER A 255 -4.48 29.48 -15.29
C SER A 255 -5.57 28.57 -15.87
N ASN A 256 -5.96 27.51 -15.14
CA ASN A 256 -6.87 26.46 -15.59
C ASN A 256 -6.37 25.78 -16.89
N GLU A 257 -5.05 25.61 -17.00
CA GLU A 257 -4.38 24.99 -18.15
C GLU A 257 -3.69 23.68 -17.75
N GLY A 258 -3.90 22.64 -18.56
CA GLY A 258 -3.21 21.36 -18.39
C GLY A 258 -2.35 21.02 -19.59
N LYS A 259 -1.22 20.35 -19.35
CA LYS A 259 -0.26 19.90 -20.37
C LYS A 259 0.20 18.47 -20.13
N ASP A 260 0.34 17.68 -21.19
CA ASP A 260 1.11 16.44 -21.15
C ASP A 260 2.60 16.70 -21.41
N TYR A 261 3.41 15.65 -21.26
CA TYR A 261 4.86 15.72 -21.45
C TYR A 261 5.31 16.09 -22.87
N ARG A 262 4.41 16.03 -23.87
CA ARG A 262 4.65 16.43 -25.26
C ARG A 262 4.13 17.85 -25.54
N GLY A 263 3.58 18.53 -24.54
CA GLY A 263 2.97 19.86 -24.67
C GLY A 263 1.53 19.86 -25.18
N GLY A 264 0.92 18.67 -25.31
CA GLY A 264 -0.50 18.53 -25.66
C GLY A 264 -1.40 19.02 -24.54
N ASN A 265 -2.55 19.60 -24.88
CA ASN A 265 -3.49 20.14 -23.88
C ASN A 265 -4.19 19.00 -23.12
N ILE A 266 -4.27 19.14 -21.80
CA ILE A 266 -4.99 18.24 -20.89
C ILE A 266 -6.14 19.00 -20.25
N SER A 267 -7.34 18.44 -20.30
CA SER A 267 -8.49 19.00 -19.60
C SER A 267 -8.39 18.71 -18.11
N LYS A 268 -8.98 19.60 -17.29
CA LYS A 268 -9.13 19.41 -15.85
C LYS A 268 -9.72 18.04 -15.51
N ASN A 269 -10.80 17.66 -16.19
CA ASN A 269 -11.47 16.38 -15.98
C ASN A 269 -10.54 15.18 -16.27
N LYS A 270 -9.71 15.26 -17.31
CA LYS A 270 -8.74 14.20 -17.60
C LYS A 270 -7.67 14.14 -16.50
N PHE A 271 -7.14 15.29 -16.09
CA PHE A 271 -6.15 15.35 -15.01
C PHE A 271 -6.68 14.77 -13.69
N GLU A 272 -7.91 15.13 -13.32
CA GLU A 272 -8.57 14.68 -12.09
C GLU A 272 -9.07 13.22 -12.16
N SER A 273 -9.18 12.64 -13.35
CA SER A 273 -9.62 11.24 -13.51
C SER A 273 -8.59 10.20 -13.08
N TYR A 274 -7.30 10.59 -13.02
CA TYR A 274 -6.22 9.76 -12.49
C TYR A 274 -6.23 9.79 -10.97
#